data_AF-V5I591-F1
#
_entry.id   AF-V5I591-F1
#
_cell.length_a   1.000
_cell.length_b   1.000
_cell.length_c   1.000
_cell.angle_alpha   90.00
_cell.angle_beta   90.00
_cell.angle_gamma   90.00
#
_symmetry.space_group_name_H-M   'P 1'
#
loop_
_entity.id
_entity.type
_entity.pdbx_description
1 polymer ?
#
loop_
_entity_poly.entity_id
_entity_poly.type
_entity_poly.pdbx_seq_one_letter_code
_entity_poly.pdbx_strand_id
1 'polypeptide(L)'
;MMNAVNLRFEQIPEVNVKLMLREVKILEKENEDDWAKVAMGNTLDSSVTLDKLEERAAAGDPLTMGAAIVLLLTGRNCFASSSGYPVEGESYTGHACRYYKFSVGRDVPGTFSGVKTLCHELGHSLGLLHDGESTLEEEQGHPGAKGVDPYKANPYIMCGLRDCGAEHDRFSDCAASQIKWFLETYGGHCQIYTESLPPVTTPFTEKVSRSVDFCHPVLQAHAPRD
;
A
#
# COMPACT_ATOMS: atom_id res chain seq x y z
N MET A 1 -11.52 -5.10 2.45
CA MET A 1 -10.07 -4.87 2.35
C MET A 1 -9.56 -3.81 3.32
N MET A 2 -9.93 -2.53 3.20
CA MET A 2 -9.40 -1.46 4.07
C MET A 2 -9.62 -1.68 5.58
N ASN A 3 -10.73 -2.29 6.00
CA ASN A 3 -10.90 -2.66 7.42
C ASN A 3 -9.82 -3.64 7.90
N ALA A 4 -9.46 -4.63 7.08
CA ALA A 4 -8.41 -5.59 7.42
C ALA A 4 -7.02 -4.92 7.44
N VAL A 5 -6.78 -3.96 6.55
CA VAL A 5 -5.58 -3.11 6.58
C VAL A 5 -5.51 -2.33 7.89
N ASN A 6 -6.60 -1.64 8.28
CA ASN A 6 -6.67 -0.92 9.55
C ASN A 6 -6.41 -1.84 10.76
N LEU A 7 -6.95 -3.07 10.77
CA LEU A 7 -6.67 -4.03 11.83
C LEU A 7 -5.18 -4.38 11.97
N ARG A 8 -4.38 -4.30 10.90
CA ARG A 8 -2.92 -4.50 10.97
C ARG A 8 -2.20 -3.25 11.48
N PHE A 9 -2.62 -2.06 11.05
CA PHE A 9 -2.08 -0.80 11.57
C PHE A 9 -2.40 -0.60 13.07
N GLU A 10 -3.56 -1.06 13.55
CA GLU A 10 -3.94 -1.04 14.97
C GLU A 10 -3.03 -1.92 15.86
N GLN A 11 -2.26 -2.84 15.28
CA GLN A 11 -1.31 -3.67 16.02
C GLN A 11 0.02 -2.96 16.29
N ILE A 12 0.29 -1.82 15.64
CA ILE A 12 1.52 -1.06 15.86
C ILE A 12 1.43 -0.39 17.24
N PRO A 13 2.32 -0.71 18.17
CA PRO A 13 2.26 -0.13 19.52
C PRO A 13 2.59 1.37 19.47
N GLU A 14 2.11 2.11 20.46
CA GLU A 14 2.47 3.53 20.69
C GLU A 14 2.05 4.55 19.63
N VAL A 15 1.42 4.12 18.54
CA VAL A 15 0.80 4.99 17.53
C VAL A 15 -0.62 4.51 17.24
N ASN A 16 -1.52 5.44 16.90
CA ASN A 16 -2.87 5.10 16.47
C ASN A 16 -3.06 5.61 15.05
N VAL A 17 -3.00 4.68 14.09
CA VAL A 17 -3.17 4.97 12.67
C VAL A 17 -4.50 4.40 12.21
N LYS A 18 -5.35 5.27 11.67
CA LYS A 18 -6.61 4.87 11.05
C LYS A 18 -6.70 5.45 9.64
N LEU A 19 -6.63 4.57 8.65
CA LEU A 19 -6.77 4.93 7.25
C LEU A 19 -8.26 5.05 6.91
N MET A 20 -8.66 6.23 6.44
CA MET A 20 -10.05 6.54 6.10
C MET A 20 -10.21 6.67 4.60
N LEU A 21 -11.12 5.88 4.04
CA LEU A 21 -11.47 5.97 2.64
C LEU A 21 -12.32 7.22 2.43
N ARG A 22 -11.82 8.15 1.61
CA ARG A 22 -12.54 9.39 1.28
C ARG A 22 -13.37 9.24 0.01
N GLU A 23 -12.77 8.71 -1.05
CA GLU A 23 -13.37 8.60 -2.37
C GLU A 23 -12.83 7.36 -3.09
N VAL A 24 -13.64 6.79 -3.98
CA VAL A 24 -13.27 5.65 -4.83
C VAL A 24 -13.65 5.98 -6.26
N LYS A 25 -12.71 5.79 -7.17
CA LYS A 25 -12.94 5.79 -8.60
C LYS A 25 -12.67 4.39 -9.15
N ILE A 26 -13.65 3.81 -9.81
CA ILE A 26 -13.48 2.57 -10.56
C ILE A 26 -13.02 2.94 -11.97
N LEU A 27 -11.92 2.34 -12.42
CA LEU A 27 -11.38 2.55 -13.76
C LEU A 27 -12.04 1.56 -14.72
N GLU A 28 -12.44 2.07 -15.86
CA GLU A 28 -12.95 1.30 -16.99
C GLU A 28 -11.84 1.17 -18.02
N LYS A 29 -11.94 0.17 -18.90
CA LYS A 29 -10.90 -0.10 -19.89
C LYS A 29 -10.58 1.12 -20.75
N GLU A 30 -11.58 1.95 -21.05
CA GLU A 30 -11.46 3.14 -21.89
C GLU A 30 -10.71 4.29 -21.20
N ASN A 31 -10.62 4.29 -19.87
CA ASN A 31 -9.96 5.35 -19.09
C ASN A 31 -8.81 4.84 -18.20
N GLU A 32 -8.53 3.53 -18.18
CA GLU A 32 -7.44 2.95 -17.42
C GLU A 32 -6.10 3.60 -17.77
N ASP A 33 -5.86 3.87 -19.06
CA ASP A 33 -4.64 4.51 -19.54
C ASP A 33 -4.49 5.98 -19.08
N ASP A 34 -5.52 6.62 -18.54
CA ASP A 34 -5.37 7.94 -17.93
C ASP A 34 -4.74 7.87 -16.53
N TRP A 35 -4.78 6.70 -15.88
CA TRP A 35 -4.42 6.51 -14.47
C TRP A 35 -3.30 5.49 -14.25
N ALA A 36 -3.15 4.55 -15.18
CA ALA A 36 -2.23 3.44 -15.08
C ALA A 36 -1.45 3.25 -16.38
N LYS A 37 -0.32 2.55 -16.29
CA LYS A 37 0.43 2.09 -17.45
C LYS A 37 0.39 0.57 -17.52
N VAL A 38 -0.42 0.04 -18.43
CA VAL A 38 -0.33 -1.38 -18.80
C VAL A 38 0.91 -1.57 -19.68
N ALA A 39 1.92 -2.28 -19.18
CA ALA A 39 3.17 -2.53 -19.90
C ALA A 39 2.97 -3.58 -20.99
N MET A 40 2.47 -4.76 -20.60
CA MET A 40 2.27 -5.89 -21.49
C MET A 40 1.23 -6.85 -20.93
N GLY A 41 0.23 -7.21 -21.75
CA GLY A 41 -0.78 -8.21 -21.38
C GLY A 41 -1.52 -7.86 -20.09
N ASN A 42 -1.39 -8.71 -19.07
CA ASN A 42 -1.98 -8.49 -17.74
C ASN A 42 -1.00 -7.83 -16.75
N THR A 43 0.08 -7.20 -17.21
CA THR A 43 1.09 -6.58 -16.36
C THR A 43 1.04 -5.06 -16.45
N LEU A 44 0.95 -4.43 -15.29
CA LEU A 44 1.04 -2.99 -15.07
C LEU A 44 2.48 -2.62 -14.67
N ASP A 45 2.99 -1.50 -15.20
CA ASP A 45 4.24 -0.89 -14.75
C ASP A 45 3.95 0.02 -13.56
N SER A 46 4.34 -0.39 -12.35
CA SER A 46 4.06 0.33 -11.11
C SER A 46 4.76 1.68 -11.10
N SER A 47 6.01 1.75 -11.57
CA SER A 47 6.81 2.97 -11.51
C SER A 47 6.24 4.03 -12.44
N VAL A 48 5.92 3.66 -13.68
CA VAL A 48 5.28 4.58 -14.63
C VAL A 48 3.85 4.91 -14.22
N THR A 49 3.17 4.02 -13.51
CA THR A 49 1.84 4.30 -12.96
C THR A 49 1.90 5.36 -11.85
N LEU A 50 2.92 5.33 -10.99
CA LEU A 50 3.15 6.38 -10.00
C LEU A 50 3.37 7.74 -10.67
N ASP A 51 4.17 7.79 -11.74
CA ASP A 51 4.39 9.02 -12.53
C ASP A 51 3.07 9.55 -13.11
N LYS A 52 2.20 8.67 -13.62
CA LYS A 52 0.87 9.08 -14.11
C LYS A 52 -0.01 9.65 -13.01
N LEU A 53 -0.01 9.06 -11.82
CA LEU A 53 -0.77 9.60 -10.68
C LEU A 53 -0.25 10.99 -10.29
N GLU A 54 1.06 11.22 -10.38
CA GLU A 54 1.65 12.54 -10.24
C GLU A 54 1.13 13.51 -11.31
N GLU A 55 1.13 13.11 -12.58
CA GLU A 55 0.59 13.94 -13.68
C GLU A 55 -0.87 14.31 -13.44
N ARG A 56 -1.70 13.37 -12.95
CA ARG A 56 -3.11 13.65 -12.56
C ARG A 56 -3.18 14.70 -11.46
N ALA A 57 -2.34 14.59 -10.44
CA ALA A 57 -2.32 15.55 -9.35
C ALA A 57 -1.81 16.93 -9.80
N ALA A 58 -0.79 16.98 -10.65
CA ALA A 58 -0.25 18.21 -11.22
C ALA A 58 -1.28 18.91 -12.13
N ALA A 59 -2.10 18.14 -12.85
CA ALA A 59 -3.23 18.64 -13.63
C ALA A 59 -4.42 19.12 -12.78
N GLY A 60 -4.36 18.98 -11.46
CA GLY A 60 -5.42 19.40 -10.54
C GLY A 60 -6.61 18.46 -10.51
N ASP A 61 -6.42 17.16 -10.75
CA ASP A 61 -7.51 16.19 -10.70
C ASP A 61 -8.15 16.15 -9.29
N PRO A 62 -9.47 16.39 -9.16
CA PRO A 62 -10.16 16.47 -7.87
C PRO A 62 -10.00 15.22 -7.00
N LEU A 63 -9.85 14.03 -7.59
CA LEU A 63 -9.68 12.77 -6.84
C LEU A 63 -8.39 12.79 -6.01
N THR A 64 -7.36 13.45 -6.53
CA THR A 64 -6.05 13.55 -5.88
C THR A 64 -5.98 14.69 -4.87
N MET A 65 -6.87 15.68 -4.99
CA MET A 65 -6.85 16.90 -4.18
C MET A 65 -7.35 16.64 -2.77
N GLY A 66 -6.50 16.95 -1.77
CA GLY A 66 -6.81 16.80 -0.35
C GLY A 66 -6.84 15.35 0.15
N ALA A 67 -6.44 14.38 -0.67
CA ALA A 67 -6.15 13.03 -0.19
C ALA A 67 -4.78 13.03 0.49
N ALA A 68 -4.65 12.33 1.64
CA ALA A 68 -3.35 12.12 2.27
C ALA A 68 -2.50 11.14 1.45
N ILE A 69 -3.13 10.11 0.89
CA ILE A 69 -2.54 9.09 0.03
C ILE A 69 -3.52 8.82 -1.11
N VAL A 70 -3.01 8.67 -2.33
CA VAL A 70 -3.77 8.20 -3.49
C VAL A 70 -3.25 6.80 -3.84
N LEU A 71 -4.12 5.81 -3.68
CA LEU A 71 -3.81 4.40 -3.90
C LEU A 71 -4.48 3.91 -5.19
N LEU A 72 -3.70 3.34 -6.10
CA LEU A 72 -4.20 2.52 -7.20
C LEU A 72 -4.16 1.04 -6.80
N LEU A 73 -5.32 0.42 -6.68
CA LEU A 73 -5.48 -1.00 -6.41
C LEU A 73 -5.77 -1.75 -7.70
N THR A 74 -5.03 -2.83 -8.00
CA THR A 74 -5.18 -3.58 -9.25
C THR A 74 -5.18 -5.09 -9.08
N GLY A 75 -5.90 -5.80 -9.96
CA GLY A 75 -5.82 -7.25 -10.12
C GLY A 75 -4.78 -7.71 -11.16
N ARG A 76 -4.11 -6.77 -11.82
CA ARG A 76 -3.01 -7.04 -12.78
C ARG A 76 -1.76 -7.49 -12.04
N ASN A 77 -0.86 -8.18 -12.75
CA ASN A 77 0.51 -8.35 -12.26
C ASN A 77 1.20 -6.99 -12.24
N CYS A 78 2.13 -6.79 -11.31
CA CYS A 78 2.90 -5.56 -11.20
C CYS A 78 4.38 -5.81 -11.50
N PHE A 79 4.99 -4.83 -12.15
CA PHE A 79 6.41 -4.77 -12.45
C PHE A 79 6.90 -3.36 -12.16
N ALA A 80 8.02 -3.21 -11.47
CA ALA A 80 8.61 -1.92 -11.21
C ALA A 80 9.79 -1.71 -12.17
N SER A 81 9.61 -0.85 -13.17
CA SER A 81 10.69 -0.51 -14.11
C SER A 81 11.86 0.21 -13.44
N SER A 82 11.61 0.87 -12.30
CA SER A 82 12.63 1.45 -11.43
C SER A 82 13.65 0.42 -10.92
N SER A 83 13.19 -0.80 -10.60
CA SER A 83 14.03 -1.90 -10.08
C SER A 83 14.36 -2.96 -11.13
N GLY A 84 13.57 -3.06 -12.19
CA GLY A 84 13.69 -4.08 -13.22
C GLY A 84 13.11 -5.45 -12.83
N TYR A 85 12.28 -5.53 -11.79
CA TYR A 85 11.75 -6.79 -11.27
C TYR A 85 10.21 -6.78 -11.10
N PRO A 86 9.55 -7.97 -11.14
CA PRO A 86 8.17 -8.11 -10.68
C PRO A 86 8.03 -7.74 -9.21
N VAL A 87 6.95 -7.04 -8.88
CA VAL A 87 6.61 -6.58 -7.52
C VAL A 87 5.14 -6.85 -7.22
N GLU A 88 4.74 -6.77 -5.95
CA GLU A 88 3.31 -6.75 -5.58
C GLU A 88 2.77 -5.32 -5.47
N GLY A 89 3.62 -4.32 -5.30
CA GLY A 89 3.26 -2.91 -5.23
C GLY A 89 4.48 -2.01 -5.36
N GLU A 90 4.23 -0.70 -5.38
CA GLU A 90 5.27 0.32 -5.31
C GLU A 90 4.70 1.60 -4.71
N SER A 91 5.43 2.25 -3.81
CA SER A 91 5.02 3.48 -3.15
C SER A 91 6.20 4.41 -2.96
N TYR A 92 5.95 5.71 -2.99
CA TYR A 92 6.93 6.67 -2.52
C TYR A 92 6.95 6.69 -0.99
N THR A 93 8.15 6.56 -0.41
CA THR A 93 8.34 6.45 1.03
C THR A 93 8.23 7.82 1.73
N GLY A 94 7.44 7.91 2.80
CA GLY A 94 7.32 9.12 3.61
C GLY A 94 6.66 10.29 2.88
N HIS A 95 5.79 10.01 1.91
CA HIS A 95 5.14 11.03 1.09
C HIS A 95 3.64 11.21 1.32
N ALA A 96 3.05 10.54 2.32
CA ALA A 96 1.70 10.89 2.74
C ALA A 96 1.60 12.40 3.06
N CYS A 97 0.52 13.05 2.63
CA CYS A 97 0.31 14.50 2.66
C CYS A 97 1.30 15.35 1.84
N ARG A 98 2.23 14.76 1.08
CA ARG A 98 3.24 15.49 0.30
C ARG A 98 2.93 15.38 -1.20
N TYR A 99 3.84 15.90 -2.02
CA TYR A 99 3.68 15.96 -3.47
C TYR A 99 3.56 14.55 -4.09
N TYR A 100 4.48 13.63 -3.77
CA TYR A 100 4.54 12.25 -4.25
C TYR A 100 3.67 11.25 -3.44
N LYS A 101 2.46 11.63 -3.03
CA LYS A 101 1.59 10.85 -2.13
C LYS A 101 0.92 9.60 -2.75
N PHE A 102 1.64 8.87 -3.61
CA PHE A 102 1.07 7.84 -4.49
C PHE A 102 1.56 6.45 -4.12
N SER A 103 0.66 5.47 -4.23
CA SER A 103 0.97 4.05 -4.06
C SER A 103 0.22 3.21 -5.09
N VAL A 104 0.82 2.11 -5.48
CA VAL A 104 0.22 1.05 -6.30
C VAL A 104 0.27 -0.25 -5.52
N GLY A 105 -0.83 -0.99 -5.46
CA GLY A 105 -0.87 -2.30 -4.81
C GLY A 105 -1.68 -3.32 -5.59
N ARG A 106 -1.18 -4.55 -5.64
CA ARG A 106 -1.84 -5.70 -6.24
C ARG A 106 -2.70 -6.45 -5.24
N ASP A 107 -3.91 -6.79 -5.66
CA ASP A 107 -4.78 -7.78 -5.03
C ASP A 107 -5.10 -8.89 -6.02
N VAL A 108 -4.67 -10.12 -5.73
CA VAL A 108 -4.99 -11.26 -6.58
C VAL A 108 -6.45 -11.62 -6.35
N PRO A 109 -7.31 -11.55 -7.39
CA PRO A 109 -8.75 -11.72 -7.25
C PRO A 109 -9.11 -13.00 -6.50
N GLY A 110 -9.92 -12.84 -5.44
CA GLY A 110 -10.40 -13.97 -4.63
C GLY A 110 -9.45 -14.45 -3.55
N THR A 111 -8.25 -13.89 -3.39
CA THR A 111 -7.29 -14.32 -2.34
C THR A 111 -7.15 -13.34 -1.17
N PHE A 112 -7.64 -12.10 -1.31
CA PHE A 112 -7.39 -11.00 -0.38
C PHE A 112 -5.88 -10.73 -0.14
N SER A 113 -5.00 -11.14 -1.06
CA SER A 113 -3.56 -10.87 -0.97
C SER A 113 -3.25 -9.38 -0.84
N GLY A 114 -4.13 -8.53 -1.39
CA GLY A 114 -4.03 -7.08 -1.30
C GLY A 114 -4.04 -6.55 0.13
N VAL A 115 -4.53 -7.29 1.13
CA VAL A 115 -4.42 -6.85 2.53
C VAL A 115 -2.95 -6.71 2.93
N LYS A 116 -2.12 -7.72 2.67
CA LYS A 116 -0.68 -7.66 2.96
C LYS A 116 -0.01 -6.56 2.15
N THR A 117 -0.25 -6.57 0.83
CA THR A 117 0.35 -5.59 -0.10
C THR A 117 0.03 -4.16 0.33
N LEU A 118 -1.24 -3.84 0.59
CA LEU A 118 -1.61 -2.49 1.00
C LEU A 118 -1.06 -2.11 2.37
N CYS A 119 -0.92 -3.04 3.32
CA CYS A 119 -0.24 -2.71 4.58
C CYS A 119 1.23 -2.33 4.34
N HIS A 120 1.91 -3.01 3.43
CA HIS A 120 3.31 -2.73 3.06
C HIS A 120 3.45 -1.37 2.37
N GLU A 121 2.70 -1.14 1.29
CA GLU A 121 2.81 0.09 0.49
C GLU A 121 2.32 1.33 1.25
N LEU A 122 1.22 1.21 2.01
CA LEU A 122 0.76 2.31 2.87
C LEU A 122 1.69 2.50 4.08
N GLY A 123 2.43 1.48 4.46
CA GLY A 123 3.53 1.58 5.40
C GLY A 123 4.63 2.50 4.86
N HIS A 124 5.10 2.23 3.64
CA HIS A 124 6.03 3.12 2.94
C HIS A 124 5.49 4.54 2.86
N SER A 125 4.23 4.75 2.48
CA SER A 125 3.62 6.08 2.46
C SER A 125 3.76 6.86 3.78
N LEU A 126 3.76 6.16 4.92
CA LEU A 126 3.93 6.71 6.27
C LEU A 126 5.39 6.70 6.78
N GLY A 127 6.35 6.46 5.89
CA GLY A 127 7.78 6.54 6.17
C GLY A 127 8.41 5.25 6.70
N LEU A 128 7.72 4.12 6.65
CA LEU A 128 8.35 2.86 7.03
C LEU A 128 9.35 2.43 5.97
N LEU A 129 10.58 2.12 6.37
CA LEU A 129 11.57 1.44 5.53
C LEU A 129 11.38 -0.06 5.59
N HIS A 130 12.02 -0.79 4.67
CA HIS A 130 12.04 -2.23 4.77
C HIS A 130 12.73 -2.68 6.05
N ASP A 131 12.28 -3.80 6.63
CA ASP A 131 12.95 -4.44 7.75
C ASP A 131 14.41 -4.75 7.38
N GLY A 132 15.36 -4.36 8.25
CA GLY A 132 16.79 -4.48 8.00
C GLY A 132 17.44 -3.29 7.27
N GLU A 133 16.66 -2.31 6.81
CA GLU A 133 17.16 -1.20 6.01
C GLU A 133 17.73 -0.03 6.84
N SER A 134 18.78 0.60 6.29
CA SER A 134 19.34 1.88 6.77
C SER A 134 18.46 3.05 6.38
N THR A 135 18.52 4.12 7.15
CA THR A 135 18.14 5.43 6.62
C THR A 135 19.21 5.94 5.67
N LEU A 136 18.80 6.74 4.68
CA LEU A 136 19.70 7.51 3.83
C LEU A 136 20.33 8.67 4.62
N GLU A 137 21.45 9.21 4.15
CA GLU A 137 22.12 10.33 4.83
C GLU A 137 21.27 11.60 4.80
N GLU A 138 20.48 11.79 3.75
CA GLU A 138 19.59 12.94 3.56
C GLU A 138 18.38 12.93 4.52
N GLU A 139 18.05 11.77 5.13
CA GLU A 139 16.98 11.61 6.12
C GLU A 139 17.54 11.58 7.54
N GLN A 140 18.40 12.56 7.86
CA GLN A 140 19.08 12.63 9.14
C GLN A 140 18.07 12.65 10.31
N GLY A 141 18.15 11.63 11.16
CA GLY A 141 17.28 11.48 12.34
C GLY A 141 16.14 10.46 12.17
N HIS A 142 15.89 9.96 10.95
CA HIS A 142 14.98 8.84 10.76
C HIS A 142 15.50 7.60 11.52
N PRO A 143 14.66 6.81 12.22
CA PRO A 143 15.14 5.71 13.06
C PRO A 143 15.52 4.45 12.26
N GLY A 144 14.93 4.27 11.08
CA GLY A 144 15.16 3.13 10.19
C GLY A 144 14.77 1.78 10.79
N ALA A 145 15.27 0.69 10.20
CA ALA A 145 14.87 -0.67 10.58
C ALA A 145 16.03 -1.68 10.63
N LYS A 146 17.30 -1.22 10.66
CA LYS A 146 18.53 -2.04 10.77
C LYS A 146 18.53 -3.06 11.91
N GLY A 147 17.78 -2.79 12.98
CA GLY A 147 17.69 -3.69 14.15
C GLY A 147 16.90 -4.97 13.87
N VAL A 148 16.17 -5.04 12.75
CA VAL A 148 15.42 -6.22 12.34
C VAL A 148 16.28 -7.04 11.39
N ASP A 149 16.39 -8.34 11.65
CA ASP A 149 17.08 -9.27 10.77
C ASP A 149 16.20 -9.56 9.53
N PRO A 150 16.60 -9.10 8.33
CA PRO A 150 15.77 -9.25 7.14
C PRO A 150 15.69 -10.70 6.64
N TYR A 151 16.63 -11.57 7.03
CA TYR A 151 16.77 -12.92 6.48
C TYR A 151 16.17 -14.02 7.36
N LYS A 152 15.67 -13.67 8.54
CA LYS A 152 14.91 -14.62 9.36
C LYS A 152 13.47 -14.68 8.84
N ALA A 153 12.91 -15.89 8.80
CA ALA A 153 11.48 -16.08 8.59
C ALA A 153 10.75 -15.33 9.72
N ASN A 154 10.22 -14.16 9.40
CA ASN A 154 9.74 -13.21 10.38
C ASN A 154 8.37 -12.70 9.93
N PRO A 155 7.34 -12.67 10.79
CA PRO A 155 5.98 -12.31 10.39
C PRO A 155 5.75 -10.84 9.98
N TYR A 156 6.80 -10.10 9.59
CA TYR A 156 6.75 -8.65 9.47
C TYR A 156 6.39 -8.12 8.09
N ILE A 157 5.36 -7.27 8.06
CA ILE A 157 4.78 -6.70 6.85
C ILE A 157 5.80 -5.94 6.00
N MET A 158 6.80 -5.29 6.60
CA MET A 158 7.80 -4.47 5.89
C MET A 158 9.01 -5.26 5.38
N CYS A 159 8.94 -6.59 5.28
CA CYS A 159 10.00 -7.36 4.66
C CYS A 159 10.17 -7.00 3.17
N GLY A 160 11.38 -6.55 2.79
CA GLY A 160 11.73 -6.18 1.40
C GLY A 160 12.34 -7.31 0.57
N LEU A 161 12.32 -8.55 1.07
CA LEU A 161 12.82 -9.70 0.32
C LEU A 161 11.75 -10.27 -0.62
N ARG A 162 12.18 -10.94 -1.69
CA ARG A 162 11.26 -11.57 -2.65
C ARG A 162 10.42 -12.69 -2.03
N ASP A 163 11.04 -13.44 -1.12
CA ASP A 163 10.38 -14.50 -0.36
C ASP A 163 10.58 -14.24 1.12
N CYS A 164 9.62 -13.56 1.71
CA CYS A 164 9.62 -13.28 3.13
C CYS A 164 9.10 -14.48 3.95
N GLY A 165 8.51 -15.51 3.30
CA GLY A 165 7.76 -16.59 3.95
C GLY A 165 6.24 -16.38 3.98
N ALA A 166 5.50 -17.28 4.63
CA ALA A 166 4.04 -17.34 4.53
C ALA A 166 3.26 -16.43 5.50
N GLU A 167 3.83 -16.05 6.65
CA GLU A 167 3.07 -15.52 7.79
C GLU A 167 3.27 -14.01 8.03
N HIS A 168 3.13 -13.15 7.02
CA HIS A 168 3.34 -11.70 7.20
C HIS A 168 2.05 -10.99 7.56
N ASP A 169 1.85 -10.75 8.85
CA ASP A 169 0.57 -10.28 9.33
C ASP A 169 0.64 -9.20 10.41
N ARG A 170 1.84 -8.84 10.88
CA ARG A 170 2.06 -7.73 11.82
C ARG A 170 3.22 -6.86 11.39
N PHE A 171 3.31 -5.64 11.91
CA PHE A 171 4.51 -4.82 11.75
C PHE A 171 5.58 -5.20 12.78
N SER A 172 6.83 -4.88 12.45
CA SER A 172 7.96 -4.98 13.38
C SER A 172 7.91 -3.87 14.44
N ASP A 173 8.65 -4.05 15.52
CA ASP A 173 8.66 -3.07 16.63
C ASP A 173 9.31 -1.73 16.24
N CYS A 174 10.06 -1.66 15.13
CA CYS A 174 10.57 -0.39 14.58
C CYS A 174 9.51 0.42 13.84
N ALA A 175 8.30 -0.10 13.63
CA ALA A 175 7.28 0.63 12.89
C ALA A 175 6.81 1.90 13.62
N ALA A 176 6.62 1.79 14.93
CA ALA A 176 6.12 2.88 15.76
C ALA A 176 7.04 4.11 15.73
N SER A 177 8.36 3.90 15.88
CA SER A 177 9.33 4.99 15.90
C SER A 177 9.45 5.69 14.55
N GLN A 178 9.40 4.94 13.45
CA GLN A 178 9.42 5.48 12.08
C GLN A 178 8.19 6.34 11.81
N ILE A 179 6.99 5.85 12.16
CA ILE A 179 5.75 6.62 12.01
C ILE A 179 5.77 7.88 12.87
N LYS A 180 6.22 7.80 14.14
CA LYS A 180 6.33 8.99 15.01
C LYS A 180 7.25 10.05 14.40
N TRP A 181 8.43 9.64 13.93
CA TRP A 181 9.36 10.54 13.25
C TRP A 181 8.73 11.16 12.00
N PHE A 182 8.04 10.36 11.19
CA PHE A 182 7.33 10.86 10.00
C PHE A 182 6.26 11.89 10.36
N LEU A 183 5.45 11.63 11.39
CA LEU A 183 4.41 12.56 11.84
C LEU A 183 4.99 13.86 12.42
N GLU A 184 6.08 13.77 13.18
CA GLU A 184 6.79 14.94 13.71
C GLU A 184 7.40 15.80 12.60
N THR A 185 7.93 15.15 11.55
CA THR A 185 8.63 15.84 10.46
C THR A 185 7.68 16.37 9.39
N TYR A 186 6.64 15.60 9.03
CA TYR A 186 5.78 15.86 7.87
C TYR A 186 4.28 15.89 8.18
N GLY A 187 3.84 15.45 9.37
CA GLY A 187 2.41 15.32 9.70
C GLY A 187 1.59 16.62 9.65
N GLY A 188 2.27 17.78 9.74
CA GLY A 188 1.65 19.10 9.61
C GLY A 188 1.16 19.46 8.20
N HIS A 189 1.60 18.75 7.14
CA HIS A 189 1.35 19.14 5.75
C HIS A 189 -0.12 19.10 5.32
N CYS A 190 -0.85 18.04 5.68
CA CYS A 190 -2.29 17.96 5.44
C CYS A 190 -3.08 17.69 6.71
N GLN A 191 -2.44 18.02 7.85
CA GLN A 191 -2.99 17.89 9.18
C GLN A 191 -3.53 16.47 9.39
N ILE A 192 -2.63 15.50 9.54
CA ILE A 192 -2.97 14.15 9.99
C ILE A 192 -3.50 14.31 11.43
N TYR A 193 -4.76 14.71 11.54
CA TYR A 193 -5.37 15.14 12.78
C TYR A 193 -5.91 13.94 13.54
N THR A 194 -5.67 13.99 14.83
CA THR A 194 -6.21 13.15 15.92
C THR A 194 -7.71 13.35 16.16
N GLU A 195 -8.46 13.94 15.22
CA GLU A 195 -9.90 14.20 15.41
C GLU A 195 -10.76 13.35 14.49
N SER A 196 -11.78 12.76 15.13
CA SER A 196 -12.71 11.80 14.58
C SER A 196 -13.53 12.38 13.43
N LEU A 197 -13.06 12.20 12.19
CA LEU A 197 -14.00 12.16 11.08
C LEU A 197 -14.92 10.93 11.31
N PRO A 198 -16.25 11.08 11.21
CA PRO A 198 -17.13 9.93 11.31
C PRO A 198 -16.73 8.92 10.23
N PRO A 199 -16.54 7.64 10.58
CA PRO A 199 -16.20 6.64 9.58
C PRO A 199 -17.26 6.67 8.49
N VAL A 200 -16.84 6.58 7.22
CA VAL A 200 -17.77 6.31 6.14
C VAL A 200 -18.41 4.96 6.44
N THR A 201 -19.62 4.98 6.99
CA THR A 201 -20.42 3.78 7.22
C THR A 201 -20.98 3.37 5.87
N THR A 202 -20.19 2.63 5.09
CA THR A 202 -20.81 1.71 4.15
C THR A 202 -21.49 0.64 5.02
N PRO A 203 -22.81 0.42 4.89
CA PRO A 203 -23.45 -0.67 5.60
C PRO A 203 -22.69 -1.94 5.26
N PHE A 204 -22.26 -2.64 6.32
CA PHE A 204 -21.67 -3.95 6.21
C PHE A 204 -22.73 -4.85 5.58
N THR A 205 -22.68 -5.04 4.26
CA THR A 205 -23.46 -6.12 3.67
C THR A 205 -22.84 -7.40 4.21
N GLU A 206 -23.62 -8.16 4.99
CA GLU A 206 -23.34 -9.50 5.53
C GLU A 206 -22.91 -10.55 4.50
N LYS A 207 -22.52 -10.16 3.30
CA LYS A 207 -21.74 -11.01 2.40
C LYS A 207 -20.28 -10.99 2.83
N VAL A 208 -20.02 -11.55 4.01
CA VAL A 208 -18.76 -12.26 4.23
C VAL A 208 -18.78 -13.37 3.19
N SER A 209 -17.95 -13.25 2.15
CA SER A 209 -17.78 -14.30 1.14
C SER A 209 -17.52 -15.60 1.88
N ARG A 210 -18.33 -16.63 1.64
CA ARG A 210 -18.13 -17.93 2.28
C ARG A 210 -16.80 -18.51 1.78
N SER A 211 -16.18 -19.42 2.52
CA SER A 211 -14.92 -20.07 2.09
C SER A 211 -15.01 -20.68 0.68
N VAL A 212 -16.21 -21.09 0.24
CA VAL A 212 -16.47 -21.60 -1.11
C VAL A 212 -16.41 -20.51 -2.20
N ASP A 213 -16.80 -19.28 -1.89
CA ASP A 213 -16.72 -18.13 -2.79
C ASP A 213 -15.25 -17.64 -2.93
N PHE A 214 -14.41 -17.96 -1.95
CA PHE A 214 -12.97 -17.70 -1.93
C PHE A 214 -12.19 -18.71 -2.77
N CYS A 215 -12.48 -20.01 -2.67
CA CYS A 215 -11.74 -21.04 -3.40
C CYS A 215 -12.05 -21.07 -4.91
N HIS A 216 -13.28 -20.72 -5.32
CA HIS A 216 -13.71 -20.89 -6.71
C HIS A 216 -12.93 -20.03 -7.72
N PRO A 217 -12.66 -18.73 -7.49
CA PRO A 217 -11.85 -17.91 -8.39
C PRO A 217 -10.37 -18.35 -8.43
N VAL A 218 -9.82 -18.78 -7.30
CA VAL A 218 -8.42 -19.23 -7.17
C VAL A 218 -8.18 -20.51 -7.96
N LEU A 219 -9.12 -21.45 -7.93
CA LEU A 219 -9.04 -22.69 -8.69
C LEU A 219 -9.21 -22.48 -10.21
N GLN A 220 -10.00 -21.47 -10.61
CA GLN A 220 -10.18 -21.12 -12.02
C GLN A 220 -8.97 -20.38 -12.61
N ALA A 221 -8.26 -19.58 -11.81
CA ALA A 221 -7.05 -18.86 -12.25
C ALA A 221 -5.84 -19.80 -12.48
N HIS A 222 -5.84 -20.99 -11.87
CA HIS A 222 -4.78 -22.00 -11.98
C HIS A 222 -5.13 -23.23 -12.84
N ALA A 223 -6.29 -23.23 -13.51
CA ALA A 223 -6.58 -24.26 -14.50
C ALA A 223 -5.64 -24.10 -15.72
N PRO A 224 -5.02 -25.18 -16.23
CA PRO A 224 -4.31 -25.12 -17.49
C PRO A 224 -5.30 -24.67 -18.58
N ARG A 225 -4.92 -23.64 -19.34
CA ARG A 225 -5.66 -23.27 -20.54
C ARG A 225 -5.24 -24.26 -21.63
N ASP A 226 -6.16 -25.15 -21.98
CA ASP A 226 -6.06 -25.99 -23.18
C ASP A 226 -5.93 -25.12 -24.45
#